data_AF-A0A257XBY0-F1
#
_entry.id   AF-A0A257XBY0-F1
#
_cell.length_a   1.000
_cell.length_b   1.000
_cell.length_c   1.000
_cell.angle_alpha   90.00
_cell.angle_beta   90.00
_cell.angle_gamma   90.00
#
_symmetry.space_group_name_H-M   'P 1'
#
loop_
_entity.id
_entity.type
_entity.pdbx_description
1 polymer ?
#
loop_
_entity_poly.entity_id
_entity_poly.type
_entity_poly.pdbx_seq_one_letter_code
_entity_poly.pdbx_strand_id
1 'polypeptide(L)'
;MNSAALFAALAVMTALAIMAVLWPLSRQRAMRDGRAADVAVYRDQLAELERDAAAGRLPPEQAAAARVEVARRMLAADAAPDPAPAAGARLRRRLTAIAALALIPLFG
;
A
#
# COMPACT_ATOMS: atom_id res chain seq x y z
N MET A 1 -41.06 0.49 -21.33
CA MET A 1 -39.74 0.64 -20.69
C MET A 1 -38.92 -0.58 -21.06
N ASN A 2 -37.80 -0.43 -21.78
CA ASN A 2 -37.01 -1.60 -22.21
C ASN A 2 -36.37 -2.25 -20.98
N SER A 3 -36.71 -3.51 -20.72
CA SER A 3 -36.14 -4.32 -19.63
C SER A 3 -34.61 -4.36 -19.67
N ALA A 4 -34.01 -4.35 -20.87
CA ALA A 4 -32.56 -4.25 -21.07
C ALA A 4 -31.94 -3.00 -20.44
N ALA A 5 -32.61 -1.84 -20.50
CA ALA A 5 -32.12 -0.61 -19.91
C ALA A 5 -32.12 -0.68 -18.37
N LEU A 6 -33.09 -1.38 -17.79
CA LEU A 6 -33.15 -1.62 -16.34
C LEU A 6 -31.99 -2.50 -15.87
N PHE A 7 -31.72 -3.61 -16.58
CA PHE A 7 -30.59 -4.48 -16.25
C PHE A 7 -29.24 -3.77 -16.41
N ALA A 8 -29.07 -2.95 -17.45
CA ALA A 8 -27.86 -2.15 -17.63
C ALA A 8 -27.67 -1.14 -16.50
N ALA A 9 -28.72 -0.43 -16.10
CA ALA A 9 -28.66 0.51 -14.99
C ALA A 9 -28.30 -0.19 -13.67
N LEU A 10 -28.90 -1.36 -13.42
CA LEU A 10 -28.61 -2.16 -12.24
C LEU A 10 -27.15 -2.60 -12.22
N ALA A 11 -26.62 -3.10 -13.35
CA ALA A 11 -25.24 -3.53 -13.48
C ALA A 11 -24.24 -2.40 -13.21
N VAL A 12 -24.49 -1.20 -13.73
CA VAL A 12 -23.65 -0.02 -13.47
C VAL A 12 -23.68 0.37 -12.00
N MET A 13 -24.85 0.41 -11.38
CA MET A 13 -25.00 0.70 -9.95
C MET A 13 -24.24 -0.31 -9.08
N THR A 14 -24.34 -1.60 -9.40
CA THR A 14 -23.60 -2.66 -8.70
C THR A 14 -22.09 -2.50 -8.89
N ALA A 15 -21.61 -2.21 -10.10
CA ALA A 15 -20.19 -1.99 -10.36
C ALA A 15 -19.65 -0.78 -9.58
N LEU A 16 -20.39 0.32 -9.53
CA LEU A 16 -20.04 1.50 -8.74
C LEU A 16 -20.00 1.20 -7.24
N ALA A 17 -20.98 0.45 -6.73
CA ALA A 17 -21.03 0.05 -5.32
C ALA A 17 -19.84 -0.84 -4.94
N ILE A 18 -19.51 -1.84 -5.77
CA ILE A 18 -18.34 -2.69 -5.60
C ILE A 18 -17.06 -1.84 -5.59
N MET A 19 -16.93 -0.91 -6.54
CA MET A 19 -15.76 -0.03 -6.63
C MET A 19 -15.60 0.89 -5.42
N ALA A 20 -16.70 1.44 -4.90
CA ALA A 20 -16.70 2.30 -3.72
C ALA A 20 -16.18 1.56 -2.47
N VAL A 21 -16.36 0.24 -2.40
CA VAL A 21 -15.86 -0.61 -1.31
C VAL A 21 -14.44 -1.11 -1.57
N LEU A 22 -14.16 -1.63 -2.77
CA LEU A 22 -12.84 -2.23 -3.07
C LEU A 22 -11.73 -1.18 -3.14
N TRP A 23 -12.03 0.04 -3.56
CA TRP A 23 -11.05 1.13 -3.61
C TRP A 23 -10.39 1.41 -2.25
N PRO A 24 -11.14 1.78 -1.18
CA PRO A 24 -10.53 2.05 0.13
C PRO A 24 -9.86 0.80 0.74
N LEU A 25 -10.42 -0.39 0.56
CA LEU A 25 -9.81 -1.64 1.06
C LEU A 25 -8.45 -1.92 0.41
N SER A 26 -8.35 -1.77 -0.91
CA SER A 26 -7.10 -1.99 -1.63
C SER A 26 -6.02 -0.97 -1.23
N ARG A 27 -6.43 0.28 -0.98
CA ARG A 27 -5.53 1.33 -0.48
C ARG A 27 -5.01 1.01 0.92
N GLN A 28 -5.87 0.59 1.85
CA GLN A 28 -5.45 0.23 3.20
C GLN A 28 -4.45 -0.93 3.22
N ARG A 29 -4.63 -1.94 2.35
CA ARG A 29 -3.71 -3.07 2.25
C ARG A 29 -2.32 -2.66 1.75
N ALA A 30 -2.26 -1.87 0.68
CA ALA A 30 -0.99 -1.37 0.16
C ALA A 30 -0.22 -0.53 1.19
N MET A 31 -0.92 0.27 2.01
CA MET A 31 -0.30 1.05 3.08
C MET A 31 0.25 0.18 4.20
N ARG A 32 -0.53 -0.83 4.64
CA ARG A 32 -0.06 -1.80 5.63
C ARG A 32 1.18 -2.56 5.17
N ASP A 33 1.18 -3.00 3.91
CA ASP A 33 2.31 -3.75 3.33
C ASP A 33 3.57 -2.86 3.24
N GLY A 34 3.42 -1.58 2.88
CA GLY A 34 4.54 -0.61 2.87
C GLY A 34 5.10 -0.36 4.27
N ARG A 35 4.24 -0.07 5.25
CA ARG A 35 4.66 0.16 6.64
C ARG A 35 5.34 -1.05 7.27
N ALA A 36 4.87 -2.26 6.96
CA ALA A 36 5.51 -3.50 7.42
C ALA A 36 6.92 -3.68 6.84
N ALA A 37 7.13 -3.31 5.57
CA ALA A 37 8.44 -3.34 4.94
C ALA A 37 9.41 -2.32 5.57
N ASP A 38 8.97 -1.09 5.83
CA ASP A 38 9.80 -0.05 6.45
C ASP A 38 10.24 -0.44 7.87
N VAL A 39 9.33 -1.01 8.68
CA VAL A 39 9.65 -1.53 10.02
C VAL A 39 10.69 -2.65 9.96
N ALA A 40 10.63 -3.53 8.95
CA ALA A 40 11.62 -4.59 8.78
C ALA A 40 13.02 -4.02 8.49
N VAL A 41 13.11 -2.97 7.68
CA VAL A 41 14.37 -2.26 7.38
C VAL A 41 14.96 -1.61 8.64
N TYR A 42 14.16 -0.91 9.45
CA TYR A 42 14.65 -0.30 10.69
C TYR A 42 15.15 -1.33 11.70
N ARG A 43 14.50 -2.50 11.79
CA ARG A 43 14.97 -3.60 12.65
C ARG A 43 16.32 -4.15 12.20
N ASP A 44 16.52 -4.29 10.89
CA ASP A 44 17.79 -4.76 10.34
C ASP A 44 18.93 -3.76 10.65
N GLN A 45 18.67 -2.45 10.54
CA GLN A 45 19.64 -1.40 10.90
C GLN A 45 20.05 -1.46 12.39
N LEU A 46 19.11 -1.74 13.29
CA LEU A 46 19.42 -1.90 14.71
C LEU A 46 20.30 -3.14 14.95
N ALA A 47 20.02 -4.24 14.26
CA ALA A 47 20.82 -5.45 14.33
C ALA A 47 22.22 -5.28 13.72
N GLU A 48 22.35 -4.45 12.68
CA GLU A 48 23.65 -4.06 12.12
C GLU A 48 24.46 -3.21 13.12
N LEU A 49 23.85 -2.20 13.73
CA LEU A 49 24.47 -1.39 14.78
C LEU A 49 24.94 -2.23 15.98
N GLU A 50 24.16 -3.24 16.38
CA GLU A 50 24.55 -4.19 17.42
C GLU A 50 25.76 -5.03 17.04
N ARG A 51 25.80 -5.55 15.81
CA ARG A 51 26.94 -6.33 15.32
C ARG A 51 28.20 -5.48 15.21
N ASP A 52 28.09 -4.24 14.75
CA ASP A 52 29.25 -3.33 14.64
C ASP A 52 29.78 -2.89 16.00
N ALA A 53 28.90 -2.65 16.97
CA ALA A 53 29.29 -2.38 18.35
C ALA A 53 29.98 -3.61 18.98
N ALA A 54 29.42 -4.82 18.78
CA ALA A 54 30.00 -6.06 19.29
C ALA A 54 31.36 -6.39 18.64
N ALA A 55 31.53 -6.03 17.36
CA ALA A 55 32.78 -6.17 16.64
C ALA A 55 33.83 -5.09 16.98
N GLY A 56 33.51 -4.14 17.87
CA GLY A 56 34.39 -3.04 18.24
C GLY A 56 34.62 -2.01 17.11
N ARG A 57 33.83 -2.08 16.03
CA ARG A 57 33.91 -1.15 14.89
C ARG A 57 33.23 0.19 15.18
N LEU A 58 32.31 0.21 16.15
CA LEU A 58 31.59 1.40 16.58
C LEU A 58 31.72 1.60 18.09
N PRO A 59 32.22 2.76 18.56
CA PRO A 59 32.29 3.05 19.99
C PRO A 59 30.92 2.98 20.66
N PRO A 60 30.84 2.50 21.93
CA PRO A 60 29.57 2.23 22.59
C PRO A 60 28.70 3.47 22.75
N GLU A 61 29.30 4.65 23.00
CA GLU A 61 28.55 5.92 23.04
C GLU A 61 27.92 6.28 21.69
N GLN A 62 28.63 6.02 20.59
CA GLN A 62 28.14 6.29 19.23
C GLN A 62 27.05 5.29 18.83
N ALA A 63 27.20 4.02 19.20
CA ALA A 63 26.19 2.99 18.99
C ALA A 63 24.89 3.31 19.76
N ALA A 64 25.00 3.78 21.01
CA ALA A 64 23.84 4.17 21.81
C ALA A 64 23.10 5.37 21.18
N ALA A 65 23.82 6.42 20.77
CA ALA A 65 23.25 7.58 20.11
C ALA A 65 22.57 7.21 18.78
N ALA A 66 23.22 6.36 17.97
CA ALA A 66 22.67 5.88 16.70
C ALA A 66 21.38 5.07 16.88
N ARG A 67 21.32 4.17 17.88
CA ARG A 67 20.10 3.41 18.20
C ARG A 67 18.93 4.32 18.56
N VAL A 68 19.16 5.36 19.36
CA VAL A 68 18.12 6.33 19.74
C VAL A 68 17.60 7.09 18.53
N GLU A 69 18.48 7.51 17.61
CA GLU A 69 18.08 8.21 16.40
C GLU A 69 17.32 7.30 15.42
N VAL A 70 17.76 6.04 15.23
CA VAL A 70 17.03 5.06 14.41
C VAL A 70 15.64 4.77 15.00
N ALA A 71 15.54 4.59 16.32
CA ALA A 71 14.26 4.40 16.99
C ALA A 71 13.34 5.61 16.84
N ARG A 72 13.88 6.83 16.95
CA ARG A 72 13.13 8.08 16.70
C ARG A 72 12.62 8.13 15.26
N ARG A 73 13.46 7.79 14.27
CA ARG A 73 13.07 7.77 12.84
C ARG A 73 12.00 6.72 12.55
N MET A 74 12.10 5.54 13.16
CA MET A 74 11.07 4.50 13.06
C MET A 74 9.72 5.01 13.58
N LEU A 75 9.69 5.66 14.74
CA LEU A 75 8.47 6.26 15.30
C LEU A 75 7.93 7.41 14.44
N ALA A 76 8.81 8.25 13.88
CA ALA A 76 8.42 9.34 13.00
C ALA A 76 7.84 8.84 11.66
N ALA A 77 8.39 7.76 11.10
CA ALA A 77 7.86 7.11 9.90
C ALA A 77 6.49 6.47 10.16
N ASP A 78 6.26 5.95 11.36
CA ASP A 78 4.97 5.38 11.77
C ASP A 78 3.90 6.47 11.98
N ALA A 79 4.31 7.67 12.42
CA ALA A 79 3.45 8.83 12.64
C ALA A 79 3.21 9.69 11.38
N ALA A 80 4.04 9.57 10.34
CA ALA A 80 3.92 10.37 9.13
C ALA A 80 2.64 9.99 8.34
N PRO A 81 1.86 10.98 7.85
CA PRO A 81 0.71 10.69 7.01
C PRO A 81 1.14 10.06 5.68
N ASP A 82 0.46 8.98 5.30
CA ASP A 82 0.82 8.17 4.14
C ASP A 82 0.87 9.02 2.84
N PRO A 83 1.95 8.95 2.06
CA PRO A 83 2.00 9.58 0.74
C PRO A 83 0.91 8.96 -0.15
N ALA A 84 0.20 9.80 -0.90
CA ALA A 84 -0.86 9.32 -1.79
C ALA A 84 -0.26 8.33 -2.82
N PRO A 85 -0.74 7.08 -2.89
CA PRO A 85 -0.12 6.09 -3.74
C PRO A 85 -0.45 6.38 -5.21
N ALA A 86 0.57 6.31 -6.08
CA ALA A 86 0.40 6.34 -7.54
C ALA A 86 -0.32 5.09 -8.11
N ALA A 87 -0.85 4.21 -7.24
CA ALA A 87 -1.53 2.96 -7.55
C ALA A 87 -2.77 3.11 -8.44
N GLY A 88 -3.35 4.32 -8.52
CA GLY A 88 -4.52 4.61 -9.35
C GLY A 88 -4.32 4.26 -10.83
N ALA A 89 -3.13 4.44 -11.40
CA ALA A 89 -2.90 4.20 -12.83
C ALA A 89 -2.92 2.70 -13.21
N ARG A 90 -2.29 1.83 -12.41
CA ARG A 90 -2.26 0.37 -12.65
C ARG A 90 -3.62 -0.28 -12.42
N LEU A 91 -4.34 0.17 -11.39
CA LEU A 91 -5.68 -0.32 -11.09
C LEU A 91 -6.68 0.11 -12.18
N ARG A 92 -6.64 1.38 -12.62
CA ARG A 92 -7.46 1.88 -13.73
C ARG A 92 -7.24 1.07 -15.01
N ARG A 93 -5.98 0.77 -15.36
CA ARG A 93 -5.65 -0.04 -16.55
C ARG A 93 -6.19 -1.47 -16.49
N ARG A 94 -6.17 -2.10 -15.30
CA ARG A 94 -6.75 -3.44 -15.09
C ARG A 94 -8.27 -3.40 -15.18
N LEU A 95 -8.91 -2.40 -14.57
CA LEU A 95 -10.36 -2.24 -14.61
C LEU A 95 -10.87 -1.95 -16.03
N THR A 96 -10.16 -1.11 -16.80
CA THR A 96 -10.51 -0.89 -18.22
C THR A 96 -10.37 -2.15 -19.05
N ALA A 97 -9.36 -2.99 -18.78
CA ALA A 97 -9.19 -4.26 -19.48
C ALA A 97 -10.30 -5.27 -19.15
N ILE A 98 -10.71 -5.36 -17.87
CA ILE A 98 -11.81 -6.24 -17.43
C ILE A 98 -13.15 -5.75 -18.00
N ALA A 99 -13.40 -4.44 -17.96
CA ALA A 99 -14.62 -3.85 -18.53
C ALA A 99 -14.69 -4.08 -20.05
N ALA A 100 -13.58 -3.91 -20.76
CA ALA A 100 -13.50 -4.22 -22.18
C ALA A 100 -13.84 -5.70 -22.44
N LEU A 101 -13.26 -6.63 -21.67
CA LEU A 101 -13.51 -8.06 -21.83
C LEU A 101 -14.97 -8.45 -21.54
N ALA A 102 -15.60 -7.82 -20.55
CA ALA A 102 -16.99 -8.07 -20.17
C ALA A 102 -18.02 -7.43 -21.12
N LEU A 103 -17.65 -6.38 -21.86
CA LEU A 103 -18.50 -5.74 -22.87
C LEU A 103 -18.45 -6.43 -24.24
N ILE A 104 -17.39 -7.19 -24.54
CA ILE A 104 -17.29 -7.98 -25.79
C ILE A 104 -18.51 -8.89 -26.03
N PRO A 105 -19.01 -9.69 -25.05
CA PRO A 105 -20.16 -10.56 -25.29
C PRO A 105 -21.52 -9.84 -25.37
N LEU A 106 -21.59 -8.53 -25.11
CA LEU A 106 -22.82 -7.74 -25.23
C LEU A 106 -23.00 -7.12 -26.62
N PHE A 107 -21.97 -7.15 -27.45
CA PHE A 107 -21.98 -6.66 -28.84
C PHE A 107 -21.58 -7.76 -29.85
N GLY A 108 -21.50 -9.01 -29.41
CA GLY A 108 -21.22 -10.20 -30.23
C GLY A 108 -22.46 -11.05 -30.45
#